data_AF-A0A7S3S370-F1
#
_entry.id   AF-A0A7S3S370-F1
#
_cell.length_a   1.000
_cell.length_b   1.000
_cell.length_c   1.000
_cell.angle_alpha   90.00
_cell.angle_beta   90.00
_cell.angle_gamma   90.00
#
_symmetry.space_group_name_H-M   'P 1'
#
loop_
_entity.id
_entity.type
_entity.pdbx_description
1 polymer ?
#
loop_
_entity_poly.entity_id
_entity_poly.type
_entity_poly.pdbx_seq_one_letter_code
_entity_poly.pdbx_strand_id
1 'polypeptide(L)'
;RTTAIKMAALSAQTALSGVAVAARVQKAQAKRNVVTRAGKYDDELLETATKMTMPGKGILAMDESNATCGSRLEGVGVENIEENRRRYRELLITTPNLGDHIGGAILFEETLYQSCSDGTSFVD
;
A
#
# COMPACT_ATOMS: atom_id res chain seq x y z
N ARG A 1 23.56 -38.06 57.56
CA ARG A 1 24.81 -37.61 58.22
C ARG A 1 25.90 -37.58 57.15
N THR A 2 26.49 -36.40 56.91
CA THR A 2 27.85 -36.16 56.37
C THR A 2 28.16 -36.67 54.94
N THR A 3 28.71 -35.94 53.96
CA THR A 3 29.37 -34.63 53.90
C THR A 3 29.51 -34.21 52.41
N ALA A 4 29.61 -32.90 52.16
CA ALA A 4 29.85 -32.24 50.88
C ALA A 4 31.29 -32.43 50.31
N ILE A 5 31.61 -31.70 49.22
CA ILE A 5 32.91 -31.40 48.53
C ILE A 5 32.95 -32.09 47.15
N LYS A 6 33.17 -31.50 45.95
CA LYS A 6 33.72 -30.23 45.39
C LYS A 6 33.20 -30.14 43.92
N MET A 7 32.62 -29.03 43.42
CA MET A 7 33.25 -27.94 42.62
C MET A 7 34.36 -28.31 41.60
N ALA A 8 34.25 -27.67 40.42
CA ALA A 8 35.15 -27.61 39.23
C ALA A 8 34.86 -28.65 38.11
N ALA A 9 34.13 -28.30 37.04
CA ALA A 9 34.54 -27.52 35.85
C ALA A 9 35.45 -28.30 34.87
N LEU A 10 34.93 -28.70 33.69
CA LEU A 10 35.58 -28.45 32.41
C LEU A 10 34.68 -28.77 31.19
N SER A 11 34.84 -27.91 30.19
CA SER A 11 34.23 -27.75 28.87
C SER A 11 33.81 -28.98 28.05
N ALA A 12 32.69 -28.85 27.32
CA ALA A 12 32.68 -28.84 25.85
C ALA A 12 31.28 -28.50 25.33
N GLN A 13 31.08 -27.25 24.91
CA GLN A 13 30.01 -26.89 23.99
C GLN A 13 30.39 -27.35 22.59
N THR A 14 29.54 -28.15 21.96
CA THR A 14 29.48 -28.23 20.50
C THR A 14 28.02 -28.31 20.10
N ALA A 15 27.46 -27.14 19.87
CA ALA A 15 26.14 -26.95 19.29
C ALA A 15 26.12 -27.51 17.86
N LEU A 16 25.30 -28.53 17.63
CA LEU A 16 24.93 -28.95 16.28
C LEU A 16 23.56 -28.36 15.92
N SER A 17 23.51 -27.84 14.69
CA SER A 17 22.34 -27.57 13.84
C SER A 17 21.35 -26.49 14.27
N GLY A 18 21.75 -25.21 14.09
CA GLY A 18 20.84 -24.06 14.00
C GLY A 18 21.12 -23.09 12.85
N VAL A 19 22.12 -23.34 11.99
CA VAL A 19 22.66 -22.33 11.06
C VAL A 19 22.31 -22.59 9.58
N ALA A 20 21.67 -23.70 9.24
CA ALA A 20 21.50 -24.09 7.82
C ALA A 20 20.15 -23.71 7.16
N VAL A 21 19.26 -22.95 7.82
CA VAL A 21 17.98 -22.49 7.22
C VAL A 21 17.99 -21.00 6.87
N ALA A 22 18.92 -20.21 7.42
CA ALA A 22 18.98 -18.75 7.19
C ALA A 22 19.65 -18.33 5.86
N ALA A 23 20.21 -19.26 5.09
CA ALA A 23 21.13 -18.94 4.00
C ALA A 23 20.59 -19.15 2.56
N ARG A 24 19.27 -19.22 2.34
CA ARG A 24 18.70 -19.52 0.99
C ARG A 24 17.68 -18.55 0.41
N VAL A 25 17.50 -17.36 0.97
CA VAL A 25 16.69 -16.28 0.34
C VAL A 25 17.57 -15.17 -0.27
N GLN A 26 18.89 -15.26 -0.15
CA GLN A 26 19.80 -14.33 -0.81
C GLN A 26 20.32 -14.90 -2.14
N LYS A 27 19.58 -14.65 -3.23
CA LYS A 27 20.09 -14.38 -4.61
C LYS A 27 18.99 -14.57 -5.67
N ALA A 28 18.30 -13.48 -5.99
CA ALA A 28 17.90 -13.14 -7.37
C ALA A 28 17.19 -11.76 -7.38
N GLN A 29 17.86 -10.72 -6.89
CA GLN A 29 17.44 -9.36 -7.22
C GLN A 29 18.65 -8.63 -7.79
N ALA A 30 18.92 -8.90 -9.07
CA ALA A 30 19.80 -8.05 -9.84
C ALA A 30 19.19 -6.64 -9.78
N LYS A 31 19.91 -5.69 -9.17
CA LYS A 31 19.58 -4.26 -9.27
C LYS A 31 19.64 -3.90 -10.75
N ARG A 32 18.50 -3.99 -11.44
CA ARG A 32 18.33 -3.35 -12.73
C ARG A 32 18.38 -1.86 -12.44
N ASN A 33 19.50 -1.23 -12.80
CA ASN A 33 19.56 0.23 -12.89
C ASN A 33 18.67 0.62 -14.08
N VAL A 34 17.36 0.66 -13.84
CA VAL A 34 16.45 1.39 -14.71
C VAL A 34 16.81 2.85 -14.51
N VAL A 35 17.55 3.42 -15.45
CA VAL A 35 17.82 4.86 -15.47
C VAL A 35 16.56 5.52 -16.04
N THR A 36 15.56 5.77 -15.18
CA THR A 36 14.44 6.66 -15.50
C THR A 36 14.99 8.09 -15.50
N ARG A 37 15.11 8.70 -16.69
CA ARG A 37 15.36 10.15 -16.87
C ARG A 37 14.07 10.79 -17.38
N ALA A 38 13.24 11.27 -16.47
CA ALA A 38 12.17 12.23 -16.68
C ALA A 38 12.66 13.71 -16.66
N GLY A 39 13.97 13.95 -16.66
CA GLY A 39 14.56 15.26 -16.94
C GLY A 39 14.34 16.24 -15.78
N LYS A 40 13.64 17.36 -16.03
CA LYS A 40 13.40 18.40 -15.02
C LYS A 40 12.63 17.89 -13.79
N TYR A 41 11.80 16.86 -13.96
CA TYR A 41 10.88 16.37 -12.91
C TYR A 41 11.36 15.07 -12.25
N ASP A 42 12.63 14.69 -12.43
CA ASP A 42 13.18 13.45 -11.87
C ASP A 42 12.97 13.33 -10.36
N ASP A 43 13.31 14.39 -9.62
CA ASP A 43 13.20 14.40 -8.16
C ASP A 43 11.74 14.38 -7.69
N GLU A 44 10.87 15.16 -8.35
CA GLU A 44 9.44 15.23 -8.01
C GLU A 44 8.71 13.91 -8.27
N LEU A 45 9.01 13.25 -9.39
CA LEU A 45 8.41 11.94 -9.72
C LEU A 45 8.89 10.87 -8.75
N LEU A 46 10.17 10.87 -8.37
CA LEU A 46 10.69 9.95 -7.37
C LEU A 46 10.05 10.20 -6.00
N GLU A 47 9.93 11.46 -5.58
CA GLU A 47 9.29 11.83 -4.33
C GLU A 47 7.82 11.38 -4.29
N THR A 48 7.07 11.65 -5.37
CA THR A 48 5.67 11.27 -5.51
C THR A 48 5.49 9.75 -5.48
N ALA A 49 6.27 9.02 -6.28
CA ALA A 49 6.24 7.56 -6.29
C ALA A 49 6.59 6.97 -4.91
N THR A 50 7.54 7.57 -4.19
CA THR A 50 7.92 7.16 -2.83
C THR A 50 6.77 7.38 -1.85
N LYS A 51 6.11 8.55 -1.88
CA LYS A 51 4.94 8.85 -1.03
C LYS A 51 3.77 7.89 -1.30
N MET A 52 3.51 7.57 -2.57
CA MET A 52 2.44 6.65 -2.97
C MET A 52 2.69 5.20 -2.54
N THR A 53 3.95 4.79 -2.37
CA THR A 53 4.36 3.39 -2.13
C THR A 53 4.98 3.14 -0.76
N MET A 54 4.75 4.03 0.21
CA MET A 54 5.23 3.85 1.58
C MET A 54 4.75 2.52 2.18
N PRO A 55 5.58 1.84 3.02
CA PRO A 55 5.17 0.60 3.67
C PRO A 55 3.85 0.73 4.43
N GLY A 56 2.92 -0.19 4.19
CA GLY A 56 1.58 -0.16 4.78
C GLY A 56 0.55 0.67 4.00
N LYS A 57 0.96 1.32 2.90
CA LYS A 57 0.05 2.04 1.99
C LYS A 57 -0.12 1.32 0.65
N GLY A 58 -1.34 1.39 0.11
CA GLY A 58 -1.73 0.92 -1.21
C GLY A 58 -2.25 2.03 -2.12
N ILE A 59 -2.72 1.65 -3.31
CA ILE A 59 -3.37 2.56 -4.27
C ILE A 59 -4.85 2.20 -4.36
N LEU A 60 -5.72 3.20 -4.26
CA LEU A 60 -7.16 3.04 -4.47
C LEU A 60 -7.49 3.24 -5.96
N ALA A 61 -8.00 2.22 -6.63
CA ALA A 61 -8.49 2.34 -8.00
C ALA A 61 -9.98 2.70 -7.99
N MET A 62 -10.30 3.96 -8.28
CA MET A 62 -11.67 4.51 -8.39
C MET A 62 -11.90 5.13 -9.78
N ASP A 63 -11.16 4.62 -10.77
CA ASP A 63 -11.12 5.06 -12.15
C ASP A 63 -12.14 4.33 -13.04
N GLU A 64 -13.20 3.76 -12.45
CA GLU A 64 -14.21 3.06 -13.24
C GLU A 64 -14.97 4.03 -14.15
N SER A 65 -14.97 3.74 -15.45
CA SER A 65 -15.77 4.46 -16.42
C SER A 65 -17.27 4.44 -16.10
N ASN A 66 -18.04 5.35 -16.68
CA ASN A 66 -19.48 5.46 -16.43
C ASN A 66 -20.25 4.16 -16.68
N ALA A 67 -19.87 3.38 -17.69
CA ALA A 67 -20.48 2.06 -17.96
C ALA A 67 -20.10 1.02 -16.88
N THR A 68 -18.84 1.05 -16.44
CA THR A 68 -18.26 0.10 -15.48
C THR A 68 -18.76 0.35 -14.06
N CYS A 69 -18.86 1.62 -13.66
CA CYS A 69 -19.47 2.05 -12.41
C CYS A 69 -20.98 1.83 -12.43
N GLY A 70 -21.64 2.15 -13.55
CA GLY A 70 -23.07 1.94 -13.74
C GLY A 70 -23.51 0.51 -13.50
N SER A 71 -22.86 -0.46 -14.14
CA SER A 71 -23.19 -1.89 -13.95
C SER A 71 -22.99 -2.37 -12.49
N ARG A 72 -22.04 -1.81 -11.74
CA ARG A 72 -21.86 -2.09 -10.31
C ARG A 72 -22.98 -1.50 -9.46
N LEU A 73 -23.38 -0.25 -9.74
CA LEU A 73 -24.49 0.42 -9.05
C LEU A 73 -25.83 -0.29 -9.32
N GLU A 74 -26.09 -0.64 -10.57
CA GLU A 74 -27.28 -1.39 -10.97
C GLU A 74 -27.33 -2.76 -10.28
N GLY A 75 -26.18 -3.43 -10.12
CA GLY A 75 -26.07 -4.68 -9.38
C GLY A 75 -26.50 -4.60 -7.91
N VAL A 76 -26.52 -3.41 -7.32
CA VAL A 76 -27.03 -3.14 -5.95
C VAL A 76 -28.35 -2.36 -5.94
N GLY A 77 -29.02 -2.25 -7.09
CA GLY A 77 -30.33 -1.59 -7.23
C GLY A 77 -30.27 -0.06 -7.24
N VAL A 78 -29.11 0.53 -7.54
CA VAL A 78 -28.92 1.99 -7.63
C VAL A 78 -28.84 2.40 -9.10
N GLU A 79 -29.57 3.45 -9.47
CA GLU A 79 -29.61 3.96 -10.84
C GLU A 79 -28.27 4.57 -11.27
N ASN A 80 -27.85 4.33 -12.52
CA ASN A 80 -26.64 4.90 -13.10
C ASN A 80 -26.81 6.37 -13.55
N ILE A 81 -26.96 7.26 -12.58
CA ILE A 81 -26.92 8.72 -12.79
C ILE A 81 -25.65 9.32 -12.19
N GLU A 82 -25.26 10.50 -12.67
CA GLU A 82 -24.05 11.20 -12.25
C GLU A 82 -23.97 11.40 -10.74
N GLU A 83 -25.06 11.87 -10.12
CA GLU A 83 -25.11 12.11 -8.67
C GLU A 83 -24.84 10.83 -7.85
N ASN A 84 -25.31 9.67 -8.33
CA ASN A 84 -25.06 8.40 -7.64
C ASN A 84 -23.60 7.96 -7.80
N ARG A 85 -23.00 8.17 -8.98
CA ARG A 85 -21.57 7.92 -9.20
C ARG A 85 -20.70 8.84 -8.35
N ARG A 86 -21.07 10.11 -8.21
CA ARG A 86 -20.43 11.10 -7.34
C ARG A 86 -20.54 10.69 -5.87
N ARG A 87 -21.74 10.36 -5.38
CA ARG A 87 -21.98 9.86 -4.01
C ARG A 87 -21.17 8.62 -3.69
N TYR A 88 -21.09 7.68 -4.63
CA TYR A 88 -20.26 6.49 -4.47
C TYR A 88 -18.78 6.83 -4.26
N ARG A 89 -18.25 7.79 -5.02
CA ARG A 89 -16.85 8.24 -4.90
C ARG A 89 -16.62 9.07 -3.64
N GLU A 90 -17.57 9.91 -3.28
CA GLU A 90 -17.58 10.63 -2.00
C GLU A 90 -17.54 9.66 -0.82
N LEU A 91 -18.35 8.60 -0.84
CA LEU A 91 -18.34 7.55 0.18
C LEU A 91 -16.94 6.92 0.33
N LEU A 92 -16.27 6.64 -0.79
CA LEU A 92 -14.92 6.05 -0.75
C LEU A 92 -13.92 7.04 -0.11
N ILE A 93 -13.82 8.26 -0.62
CA ILE A 93 -12.77 9.21 -0.23
C ILE A 93 -12.97 9.81 1.17
N THR A 94 -14.22 9.91 1.63
CA THR A 94 -14.57 10.42 2.97
C THR A 94 -14.45 9.36 4.06
N THR A 95 -14.00 8.14 3.74
CA THR A 95 -13.78 7.08 4.72
C THR A 95 -12.78 7.56 5.80
N PRO A 96 -13.14 7.49 7.10
CA PRO A 96 -12.22 7.90 8.16
C PRO A 96 -10.91 7.12 8.12
N ASN A 97 -9.79 7.82 8.30
CA ASN A 97 -8.45 7.24 8.32
C ASN A 97 -8.01 6.56 7.01
N LEU A 98 -8.67 6.84 5.87
CA LEU A 98 -8.29 6.27 4.57
C LEU A 98 -6.81 6.54 4.21
N GLY A 99 -6.33 7.74 4.52
CA GLY A 99 -4.96 8.17 4.24
C GLY A 99 -3.87 7.39 5.00
N ASP A 100 -4.22 6.66 6.05
CA ASP A 100 -3.26 5.80 6.78
C ASP A 100 -2.89 4.55 5.96
N HIS A 101 -3.79 4.12 5.06
CA HIS A 101 -3.68 2.89 4.29
C HIS A 101 -3.56 3.12 2.78
N ILE A 102 -3.87 4.31 2.28
CA ILE A 102 -3.84 4.64 0.86
C ILE A 102 -2.86 5.79 0.62
N GLY A 103 -1.90 5.58 -0.27
CA GLY A 103 -0.89 6.56 -0.67
C GLY A 103 -1.27 7.37 -1.91
N GLY A 104 -2.29 6.93 -2.65
CA GLY A 104 -2.84 7.64 -3.80
C GLY A 104 -4.09 6.96 -4.35
N ALA A 105 -4.85 7.69 -5.15
CA ALA A 105 -6.05 7.18 -5.81
C ALA A 105 -5.98 7.46 -7.32
N ILE A 106 -6.50 6.54 -8.13
CA ILE A 106 -6.65 6.71 -9.58
C ILE A 106 -8.08 7.14 -9.83
N LEU A 107 -8.27 8.31 -10.44
CA LEU A 107 -9.58 8.92 -10.67
C LEU A 107 -10.00 8.76 -12.15
N PHE A 108 -11.31 8.66 -12.37
CA PHE A 108 -11.89 8.82 -13.70
C PHE A 108 -12.06 10.31 -14.02
N GLU A 109 -12.09 10.68 -15.30
CA GLU A 109 -12.17 12.10 -15.73
C GLU A 109 -13.39 12.82 -15.15
N GLU A 110 -14.57 12.18 -15.10
CA GLU A 110 -15.77 12.75 -14.46
C GLU A 110 -15.51 13.09 -12.99
N THR A 111 -14.74 12.25 -12.28
CA THR A 111 -14.42 12.45 -10.86
C THR A 111 -13.40 13.54 -10.63
N LEU A 112 -12.47 13.74 -11.56
CA LEU A 112 -11.41 14.75 -11.44
C LEU A 112 -11.97 16.18 -11.29
N TYR A 113 -13.16 16.43 -11.85
CA TYR A 113 -13.82 17.74 -11.85
C TYR A 113 -15.05 17.80 -10.93
N GLN A 114 -15.28 16.77 -10.11
CA GLN A 114 -16.40 16.72 -9.16
C GLN A 114 -15.98 17.19 -7.77
N SER A 115 -17.00 17.55 -6.99
CA SER A 115 -16.86 17.96 -5.59
C SER A 115 -17.68 17.07 -4.65
N CYS A 116 -17.23 16.99 -3.41
CA CYS A 116 -18.00 16.49 -2.28
C CYS A 116 -19.23 17.37 -2.04
N SER A 117 -20.17 16.83 -1.25
CA SER A 117 -21.41 17.52 -0.88
C SER A 117 -21.18 18.77 -0.03
N ASP A 118 -20.02 18.88 0.61
CA ASP A 118 -19.57 20.06 1.36
C ASP A 118 -18.91 21.14 0.48
N GLY A 119 -18.78 20.90 -0.82
CA GLY A 119 -18.17 21.80 -1.80
C GLY A 119 -16.66 21.64 -1.98
N THR A 120 -16.01 20.76 -1.22
CA THR A 120 -14.58 20.44 -1.38
C THR A 120 -14.35 19.65 -2.66
N SER A 121 -13.33 19.99 -3.46
CA SER A 121 -13.00 19.22 -4.66
C SER A 121 -12.47 17.83 -4.28
N PHE A 122 -12.68 16.82 -5.11
CA PHE A 122 -12.10 15.48 -4.86
C PHE A 122 -10.56 15.44 -4.93
N VAL A 123 -9.93 16.49 -5.45
CA VAL A 123 -8.46 16.59 -5.58
C VAL A 123 -7.81 17.47 -4.51
N ASP A 124 -8.61 18.06 -3.61
CA ASP A 124 -8.14 18.91 -2.51
C ASP A 124 -8.00 18.10 -1.21
#